data_AF-A0AAN4YZJ0-F1
#
_entry.id   AF-A0AAN4YZJ0-F1
#
_cell.length_a   1.000
_cell.length_b   1.000
_cell.length_c   1.000
_cell.angle_alpha   90.00
_cell.angle_beta   90.00
_cell.angle_gamma   90.00
#
_symmetry.space_group_name_H-M   'P 1'
#
loop_
_entity.id
_entity.type
_entity.pdbx_description
1 polymer ?
#
loop_
_entity_poly.entity_id
_entity_poly.type
_entity_poly.pdbx_seq_one_letter_code
_entity_poly.pdbx_strand_id
1 'polypeptide(L)'
;MDEFFFRSGTMNTFRTFGLLALLAIFSVAQGANLALDQHSQTLEFPKARRLSAASLPPSLRVREIEMVALKREASFDFIHEVPGDDTEYVFTTTLNVASQHPILALEALETDIDDMSCSDSTIQLSIDSPTRARALKQELEAVSDFVVVTSHEGCDLEGERSIHQ
;
A
#
# COMPACT_ATOMS: atom_id res chain seq x y z
N MET A 1 35.29 -51.73 -82.71
CA MET A 1 34.11 -51.06 -83.27
C MET A 1 32.94 -51.49 -82.42
N ASP A 2 32.41 -50.57 -81.62
CA ASP A 2 31.00 -50.21 -81.69
C ASP A 2 30.75 -48.95 -80.86
N GLU A 3 29.99 -48.07 -81.47
CA GLU A 3 29.70 -46.69 -81.13
C GLU A 3 28.55 -46.54 -80.12
N PHE A 4 28.61 -45.43 -79.37
CA PHE A 4 27.53 -44.61 -78.82
C PHE A 4 26.30 -45.26 -78.16
N PHE A 5 26.08 -44.90 -76.89
CA PHE A 5 24.80 -44.30 -76.51
C PHE A 5 24.95 -43.33 -75.32
N PHE A 6 24.70 -42.05 -75.58
CA PHE A 6 24.52 -41.02 -74.56
C PHE A 6 23.16 -41.29 -73.87
N ARG A 7 23.15 -41.56 -72.55
CA ARG A 7 21.91 -41.54 -71.76
C ARG A 7 21.97 -40.41 -70.76
N SER A 8 21.32 -39.32 -71.13
CA SER A 8 20.92 -38.22 -70.27
C SER A 8 20.16 -38.77 -69.05
N GLY A 9 20.65 -38.48 -67.85
CA GLY A 9 20.02 -38.81 -66.58
C GLY A 9 19.72 -37.53 -65.81
N THR A 10 18.61 -36.88 -66.13
CA THR A 10 17.99 -35.83 -65.32
C THR A 10 17.50 -36.44 -64.00
N MET A 11 18.36 -36.41 -62.98
CA MET A 11 18.05 -36.98 -61.67
C MET A 11 17.76 -35.87 -60.65
N ASN A 12 16.48 -35.83 -60.23
CA ASN A 12 16.03 -35.48 -58.87
C ASN A 12 15.89 -34.03 -58.39
N THR A 13 15.55 -33.07 -59.24
CA THR A 13 14.97 -31.80 -58.75
C THR A 13 13.61 -31.99 -58.05
N PHE A 14 12.78 -32.93 -58.51
CA PHE A 14 11.46 -33.18 -57.89
C PHE A 14 11.54 -33.78 -56.47
N ARG A 15 12.59 -34.55 -56.15
CA ARG A 15 12.78 -35.16 -54.82
C ARG A 15 13.20 -34.15 -53.77
N THR A 16 13.99 -33.14 -54.13
CA THR A 16 14.45 -32.10 -53.20
C THR A 16 13.31 -31.13 -52.83
N PHE A 17 12.42 -30.81 -53.76
CA PHE A 17 11.23 -29.98 -53.45
C PHE A 17 10.26 -30.67 -52.50
N GLY A 18 10.06 -32.00 -52.64
CA GLY A 18 9.21 -32.76 -51.72
C GLY A 18 9.75 -32.80 -50.28
N LEU A 19 11.06 -32.91 -50.12
CA LEU A 19 11.73 -32.89 -48.81
C LEU A 19 11.68 -31.50 -48.15
N LEU A 20 11.88 -30.43 -48.92
CA LEU A 20 11.76 -29.06 -48.42
C LEU A 20 10.33 -28.70 -48.01
N ALA A 21 9.33 -29.15 -48.78
CA ALA A 21 7.93 -28.98 -48.43
C ALA A 21 7.59 -29.70 -47.11
N LEU A 22 8.06 -30.93 -46.92
CA LEU A 22 7.86 -31.66 -45.67
C LEU A 22 8.52 -30.97 -44.48
N LEU A 23 9.78 -30.52 -44.60
CA LEU A 23 10.47 -29.79 -43.53
C LEU A 23 9.76 -28.49 -43.13
N ALA A 24 9.21 -27.75 -44.10
CA ALA A 24 8.42 -26.55 -43.82
C ALA A 24 7.13 -26.88 -43.02
N ILE A 25 6.45 -27.98 -43.35
CA ILE A 25 5.22 -28.40 -42.66
C ILE A 25 5.52 -28.86 -41.23
N PHE A 26 6.63 -29.59 -41.00
CA PHE A 26 7.05 -30.00 -39.65
C PHE A 26 7.44 -28.80 -38.77
N SER A 27 8.04 -27.76 -39.36
CA SER A 27 8.44 -26.54 -38.64
C SER A 27 7.22 -25.74 -38.15
N VAL A 28 6.16 -25.66 -38.97
CA VAL A 28 4.91 -24.98 -38.62
C VAL A 28 4.11 -25.78 -37.59
N ALA A 29 4.08 -27.10 -37.70
CA ALA A 29 3.41 -27.96 -36.73
C ALA A 29 4.10 -27.94 -35.35
N GLN A 30 5.43 -27.83 -35.27
CA GLN A 30 6.14 -27.69 -34.00
C GLN A 30 6.00 -26.30 -33.38
N GLY A 31 5.95 -25.23 -34.19
CA GLY A 31 5.72 -23.87 -33.71
C GLY A 31 4.31 -23.63 -33.14
N ALA A 32 3.29 -24.33 -33.66
CA ALA A 32 1.92 -24.20 -33.19
C ALA A 32 1.65 -24.92 -31.85
N ASN A 33 2.35 -26.02 -31.58
CA ASN A 33 2.17 -26.79 -30.33
C ASN A 33 2.92 -26.20 -29.13
N LEU A 34 3.92 -25.34 -29.35
CA LEU A 34 4.65 -24.67 -28.27
C LEU A 34 3.95 -23.39 -27.75
N ALA A 35 2.91 -22.91 -28.44
CA ALA A 35 2.25 -21.64 -28.12
C ALA A 35 0.99 -21.77 -27.26
N LEU A 36 0.56 -22.99 -26.89
CA LEU A 36 -0.78 -23.22 -26.33
C LEU A 36 -0.83 -23.97 -24.98
N ASP A 37 0.32 -24.26 -24.37
CA ASP A 37 0.37 -24.85 -23.02
C ASP A 37 1.17 -23.99 -22.03
N GLN A 38 1.15 -22.67 -22.24
CA GLN A 38 1.47 -21.76 -21.15
C GLN A 38 0.23 -21.72 -20.26
N HIS A 39 0.09 -22.76 -19.44
CA HIS A 39 -0.86 -22.84 -18.34
C HIS A 39 -0.69 -21.57 -17.51
N SER A 40 -1.51 -20.56 -17.80
CA SER A 40 -1.55 -19.32 -17.07
C SER A 40 -2.05 -19.67 -15.68
N GLN A 41 -1.12 -20.00 -14.79
CA GLN A 41 -1.40 -20.11 -13.38
C GLN A 41 -1.89 -18.73 -12.96
N THR A 42 -3.19 -18.63 -12.68
CA THR A 42 -3.75 -17.46 -12.00
C THR A 42 -2.98 -17.33 -10.70
N LEU A 43 -2.09 -16.33 -10.61
CA LEU A 43 -1.47 -15.96 -9.36
C LEU A 43 -2.59 -15.41 -8.48
N GLU A 44 -3.12 -16.24 -7.58
CA GLU A 44 -4.02 -15.75 -6.54
C GLU A 44 -3.20 -14.90 -5.58
N PHE A 45 -3.29 -13.59 -5.77
CA PHE A 45 -2.72 -12.65 -4.82
C PHE A 45 -3.56 -12.69 -3.54
N PRO A 46 -2.93 -12.73 -2.36
CA PRO A 46 -3.66 -12.56 -1.11
C PRO A 46 -4.42 -11.24 -1.16
N LYS A 47 -5.65 -11.24 -0.60
CA LYS A 47 -6.42 -9.99 -0.47
C LYS A 47 -5.56 -8.96 0.27
N ALA A 48 -5.55 -7.73 -0.23
CA ALA A 48 -4.92 -6.62 0.45
C ALA A 48 -5.49 -6.53 1.87
N ARG A 49 -4.61 -6.57 2.87
CA ARG A 49 -4.97 -6.46 4.28
C ARG A 49 -5.11 -4.97 4.62
N ARG A 50 -6.18 -4.61 5.33
CA ARG A 50 -6.40 -3.23 5.80
C ARG A 50 -5.50 -2.97 7.00
N LEU A 51 -4.92 -1.77 7.05
CA LEU A 51 -4.18 -1.29 8.21
C LEU A 51 -5.04 -0.24 8.91
N SER A 52 -5.20 -0.38 10.21
CA SER A 52 -5.88 0.60 11.06
C SER A 52 -4.85 1.47 11.79
N ALA A 53 -5.30 2.61 12.29
CA ALA A 53 -4.46 3.46 13.10
C ALA A 53 -4.05 2.71 14.39
N ALA A 54 -2.76 2.71 14.70
CA ALA A 54 -2.30 2.24 16.00
C ALA A 54 -2.69 3.28 17.07
N SER A 55 -3.42 2.83 18.09
CA SER A 55 -3.76 3.62 19.26
C SER A 55 -2.99 3.10 20.49
N LEU A 56 -2.61 4.03 21.37
CA LEU A 56 -2.00 3.67 22.64
C LEU A 56 -3.10 3.18 23.60
N PRO A 57 -2.90 2.05 24.30
CA PRO A 57 -3.80 1.68 25.38
C PRO A 57 -3.83 2.78 26.45
N PRO A 58 -5.01 3.11 27.04
CA PRO A 58 -5.14 4.17 28.06
C PRO A 58 -4.26 3.98 29.31
N SER A 59 -3.74 2.77 29.52
CA SER A 59 -2.85 2.43 30.63
C SER A 59 -1.36 2.71 30.36
N LEU A 60 -0.98 2.95 29.10
CA LEU A 60 0.39 3.29 28.73
C LEU A 60 0.54 4.81 28.71
N ARG A 61 1.45 5.32 29.56
CA ARG A 61 1.79 6.74 29.58
C ARG A 61 3.05 6.98 28.76
N VAL A 62 2.99 7.96 27.87
CA VAL A 62 4.16 8.48 27.17
C VAL A 62 5.12 9.07 28.22
N ARG A 63 6.40 8.71 28.13
CA ARG A 63 7.43 9.13 29.11
C ARG A 63 7.86 10.58 28.92
N GLU A 64 7.62 11.14 27.74
CA GLU A 64 8.03 12.48 27.34
C GLU A 64 6.78 13.29 27.02
N ILE A 65 6.54 14.34 27.82
CA ILE A 65 5.44 15.27 27.58
C ILE A 65 5.93 16.24 26.53
N GLU A 66 5.40 16.13 25.31
CA GLU A 66 5.80 17.02 24.23
C GLU A 66 5.32 18.45 24.52
N MET A 67 6.26 19.37 24.73
CA MET A 67 5.92 20.75 25.07
C MET A 67 5.29 21.53 23.90
N VAL A 68 5.50 21.08 22.66
CA VAL A 68 5.02 21.73 21.43
C VAL A 68 4.05 20.78 20.73
N ALA A 69 2.80 21.21 20.59
CA ALA A 69 1.74 20.40 19.99
C ALA A 69 1.70 20.51 18.46
N LEU A 70 2.07 21.67 17.89
CA LEU A 70 2.04 21.94 16.46
C LEU A 70 3.40 21.67 15.81
N LYS A 71 3.43 20.75 14.85
CA LYS A 71 4.67 20.35 14.16
C LYS A 71 4.50 20.33 12.65
N ARG A 72 5.58 20.58 11.91
CA ARG A 72 5.56 20.44 10.43
C ARG A 72 5.77 19.03 9.95
N GLU A 73 6.24 18.16 10.85
CA GLU A 73 6.51 16.75 10.58
C GLU A 73 5.83 15.91 11.66
N ALA A 74 5.23 14.81 11.25
CA ALA A 74 4.56 13.86 12.14
C ALA A 74 4.78 12.43 11.67
N SER A 75 4.79 11.49 12.61
CA SER A 75 4.92 10.05 12.35
C SER A 75 3.67 9.36 12.87
N PHE A 76 3.06 8.54 12.02
CA PHE A 76 1.81 7.85 12.32
C PHE A 76 1.98 6.35 12.16
N ASP A 77 1.74 5.60 13.23
CA ASP A 77 1.87 4.15 13.22
C ASP A 77 0.55 3.49 12.84
N PHE A 78 0.64 2.47 11.99
CA PHE A 78 -0.49 1.67 11.52
C PHE A 78 -0.22 0.20 11.80
N ILE A 79 -1.26 -0.51 12.20
CA ILE A 79 -1.23 -1.94 12.51
C ILE A 79 -2.24 -2.68 11.67
N HIS A 80 -1.95 -3.93 11.35
CA HIS A 80 -2.93 -4.83 10.77
C HIS A 80 -3.98 -5.21 11.82
N GLU A 81 -5.24 -4.92 11.53
CA GLU A 81 -6.36 -5.37 12.35
C GLU A 81 -6.50 -6.90 12.19
N VAL A 82 -6.34 -7.65 13.27
CA VAL A 82 -6.42 -9.12 13.25
C VAL A 82 -7.90 -9.53 13.27
N PRO A 83 -8.45 -10.09 12.18
CA PRO A 83 -9.75 -10.75 12.27
C PRO A 83 -9.54 -12.00 13.14
N GLY A 84 -10.46 -12.23 14.08
CA GLY A 84 -10.33 -13.22 15.13
C GLY A 84 -9.66 -14.55 14.72
N ASP A 85 -8.70 -14.94 15.57
CA ASP A 85 -8.07 -16.26 15.71
C ASP A 85 -6.83 -16.59 14.84
N ASP A 86 -6.37 -15.71 13.95
CA ASP A 86 -5.17 -15.99 13.14
C ASP A 86 -3.93 -15.21 13.63
N THR A 87 -3.06 -15.90 14.37
CA THR A 87 -1.87 -15.33 15.03
C THR A 87 -0.65 -15.19 14.11
N GLU A 88 -0.77 -15.51 12.81
CA GLU A 88 0.44 -15.79 12.03
C GLU A 88 1.25 -14.55 11.60
N TYR A 89 0.64 -13.36 11.42
CA TYR A 89 1.41 -12.18 10.96
C TYR A 89 0.85 -10.83 11.46
N VAL A 90 1.63 -10.17 12.31
CA VAL A 90 1.44 -8.75 12.67
C VAL A 90 2.23 -7.91 11.67
N PHE A 91 1.53 -7.21 10.78
CA PHE A 91 2.13 -6.19 9.92
C PHE A 91 1.98 -4.83 10.59
N THR A 92 3.07 -4.07 10.65
CA THR A 92 3.07 -2.70 11.12
C THR A 92 3.80 -1.82 10.11
N THR A 93 3.41 -0.55 10.04
CA THR A 93 4.13 0.45 9.25
C THR A 93 4.03 1.81 9.92
N THR A 94 5.06 2.62 9.74
CA THR A 94 5.07 4.01 10.18
C THR A 94 5.06 4.91 8.96
N LEU A 95 4.08 5.81 8.89
CA LEU A 95 4.00 6.85 7.87
C LEU A 95 4.58 8.13 8.42
N ASN A 96 5.65 8.61 7.80
CA ASN A 96 6.23 9.91 8.10
C ASN A 96 5.66 10.95 7.12
N VAL A 97 5.08 12.03 7.66
CA VAL A 97 4.40 13.08 6.91
C VAL A 97 5.05 14.41 7.19
N ALA A 98 5.30 15.17 6.13
CA ALA A 98 5.69 16.58 6.21
C ALA A 98 4.60 17.44 5.57
N SER A 99 4.26 18.56 6.21
CA SER A 99 3.18 19.45 5.76
C SER A 99 3.63 20.91 5.73
N GLN A 100 3.05 21.67 4.80
CA GLN A 100 3.21 23.12 4.75
C GLN A 100 2.46 23.81 5.90
N HIS A 101 1.32 23.24 6.30
CA HIS A 101 0.55 23.66 7.45
C HIS A 101 0.99 22.87 8.68
N PRO A 102 1.11 23.51 9.87
CA PRO A 102 1.37 22.80 11.11
C PRO A 102 0.34 21.69 11.34
N ILE A 103 0.79 20.55 11.85
CA ILE A 103 0.01 19.36 12.15
C ILE A 103 -0.17 19.30 13.66
N LEU A 104 -1.43 19.19 14.08
CA LEU A 104 -1.85 18.86 15.43
C LEU A 104 -2.26 17.37 15.45
N ALA A 105 -1.38 16.50 15.92
CA ALA A 105 -1.71 15.09 16.13
C ALA A 105 -2.35 14.93 17.53
N LEU A 106 -3.64 14.59 17.59
CA LEU A 106 -4.35 14.54 18.88
C LEU A 106 -3.87 13.39 19.78
N GLU A 107 -3.39 12.29 19.19
CA GLU A 107 -2.81 11.16 19.92
C GLU A 107 -1.53 11.55 20.67
N ALA A 108 -0.78 12.56 20.17
CA ALA A 108 0.38 13.08 20.89
C ALA A 108 -0.01 13.83 22.18
N LEU A 109 -1.27 14.25 22.28
CA LEU A 109 -1.85 14.94 23.42
C LEU A 109 -2.71 14.02 24.30
N GLU A 110 -2.83 12.73 23.96
CA GLU A 110 -3.75 11.79 24.62
C GLU A 110 -3.52 11.71 26.15
N THR A 111 -2.28 11.86 26.61
CA THR A 111 -1.98 11.86 28.05
C THR A 111 -2.51 13.08 28.80
N ASP A 112 -2.78 14.17 28.09
CA ASP A 112 -3.26 15.44 28.64
C ASP A 112 -4.78 15.62 28.42
N ILE A 113 -5.39 14.83 27.52
CA ILE A 113 -6.80 14.89 27.16
C ILE A 113 -7.60 14.00 28.15
N ASP A 114 -8.56 14.61 28.83
CA ASP A 114 -9.54 13.92 29.68
C ASP A 114 -10.74 13.42 28.88
N ASP A 115 -11.19 14.24 27.92
CA ASP A 115 -12.32 13.92 27.04
C ASP A 115 -12.18 14.63 25.69
N MET A 116 -12.71 14.03 24.63
CA MET A 116 -12.71 14.57 23.29
C MET A 116 -14.05 14.29 22.61
N SER A 117 -14.63 15.33 22.02
CA SER A 117 -15.83 15.21 21.19
C SER A 117 -15.61 15.87 19.85
N CYS A 118 -16.13 15.22 18.81
CA CYS A 118 -16.06 15.67 17.43
C CYS A 118 -17.47 15.90 16.89
N SER A 119 -17.63 16.97 16.13
CA SER A 119 -18.83 17.35 15.39
C SER A 119 -18.45 17.70 13.96
N ASP A 120 -19.43 17.84 13.07
CA ASP A 120 -19.21 18.10 11.63
C ASP A 120 -18.25 19.25 11.33
N SER A 121 -18.16 20.25 12.22
CA SER A 121 -17.33 21.44 12.02
C SER A 121 -16.32 21.71 13.13
N THR A 122 -16.35 20.96 14.23
CA THR A 122 -15.66 21.37 15.45
C THR A 122 -15.18 20.19 16.26
N ILE A 123 -13.92 20.27 16.71
CA ILE A 123 -13.30 19.33 17.65
C ILE A 123 -13.19 20.05 19.00
N GLN A 124 -13.74 19.44 20.04
CA GLN A 124 -13.70 19.96 21.39
C GLN A 124 -12.84 19.05 22.27
N LEU A 125 -11.82 19.66 22.89
CA LEU A 125 -10.84 18.98 23.74
C LEU A 125 -11.01 19.44 25.20
N SER A 126 -11.16 18.48 26.10
CA SER A 126 -11.08 18.69 27.55
C SER A 126 -9.68 18.28 28.00
N ILE A 127 -8.91 19.24 28.53
CA ILE A 127 -7.53 19.01 28.97
C ILE A 127 -7.51 19.03 30.50
N ASP A 128 -6.95 17.98 31.13
CA ASP A 128 -6.94 17.81 32.59
C ASP A 128 -6.17 18.95 33.29
N SER A 129 -5.06 19.39 32.69
CA SER A 129 -4.18 20.42 33.26
C SER A 129 -4.53 21.84 32.78
N PRO A 130 -4.94 22.78 33.67
CA PRO A 130 -5.26 24.16 33.28
C PRO A 130 -4.06 24.97 32.77
N THR A 131 -2.83 24.59 33.16
CA THR A 131 -1.61 25.22 32.64
C THR A 131 -1.33 24.73 31.23
N ARG A 132 -1.49 23.42 30.99
CA ARG A 132 -1.36 22.81 29.65
C ARG A 132 -2.42 23.33 28.69
N ALA A 133 -3.68 23.40 29.12
CA ALA A 133 -4.79 23.93 28.34
C ALA A 133 -4.51 25.37 27.86
N ARG A 134 -3.97 26.22 28.75
CA ARG A 134 -3.58 27.59 28.40
C ARG A 134 -2.42 27.65 27.42
N ALA A 135 -1.40 26.83 27.61
CA ALA A 135 -0.26 26.76 26.70
C ALA A 135 -0.68 26.29 25.30
N LEU A 136 -1.46 25.21 25.22
CA LEU A 136 -2.00 24.69 23.96
C LEU A 136 -2.87 25.74 23.27
N LYS A 137 -3.77 26.40 24.02
CA LYS A 137 -4.59 27.47 23.46
C LYS A 137 -3.75 28.61 22.87
N GLN A 138 -2.72 29.07 23.59
CA GLN A 138 -1.84 30.12 23.09
C GLN A 138 -1.07 29.69 21.83
N GLU A 139 -0.66 28.43 21.75
CA GLU A 139 0.01 27.86 20.58
C GLU A 139 -0.92 27.81 19.37
N LEU A 140 -2.17 27.35 19.55
CA LEU A 140 -3.18 27.30 18.50
C LEU A 140 -3.60 28.71 18.03
N GLU A 141 -3.73 29.67 18.95
CA GLU A 141 -4.06 31.07 18.60
C GLU A 141 -2.90 31.81 17.91
N ALA A 142 -1.66 31.30 18.01
CA ALA A 142 -0.48 31.90 17.38
C ALA A 142 -0.35 31.56 15.88
N VAL A 143 -1.12 30.59 15.37
CA VAL A 143 -1.14 30.19 13.97
C VAL A 143 -2.48 30.53 13.33
N SER A 144 -2.47 30.88 12.04
CA SER A 144 -3.70 31.17 11.30
C SER A 144 -4.43 29.90 10.86
N ASP A 145 -3.66 28.89 10.45
CA ASP A 145 -4.17 27.64 9.88
C ASP A 145 -3.28 26.48 10.32
N PHE A 146 -3.91 25.34 10.60
CA PHE A 146 -3.25 24.08 10.93
C PHE A 146 -4.14 22.91 10.50
N VAL A 147 -3.59 21.71 10.55
CA VAL A 147 -4.29 20.47 10.20
C VAL A 147 -4.35 19.60 11.44
N VAL A 148 -5.54 19.14 11.79
CA VAL A 148 -5.72 18.17 12.87
C VAL A 148 -5.73 16.77 12.29
N VAL A 149 -4.95 15.87 12.88
CA VAL A 149 -4.95 14.44 12.53
C VAL A 149 -5.32 13.64 13.76
N THR A 150 -6.31 12.76 13.62
CA THR A 150 -6.81 11.93 14.72
C THR A 150 -7.44 10.64 14.21
N SER A 151 -7.37 9.59 15.02
CA SER A 151 -7.99 8.27 14.86
C SER A 151 -9.01 7.99 15.97
N HIS A 152 -9.37 9.01 16.74
CA HIS A 152 -10.35 8.89 17.80
C HIS A 152 -11.72 8.50 17.23
N GLU A 153 -12.37 7.51 17.86
CA GLU A 153 -13.64 6.91 17.43
C GLU A 153 -14.78 7.95 17.27
N GLY A 154 -14.71 9.07 17.99
CA GLY A 154 -15.67 10.17 17.84
C GLY A 154 -15.50 11.01 16.56
N CYS A 155 -14.33 10.95 15.94
CA CYS A 155 -13.95 11.78 14.78
C CYS A 155 -13.84 10.95 13.49
N ASP A 156 -13.63 9.64 13.62
CA ASP A 156 -13.69 8.68 12.52
C ASP A 156 -14.32 7.35 12.98
N LEU A 157 -15.37 6.92 12.28
CA LEU A 157 -16.10 5.70 12.61
C LEU A 157 -15.43 4.43 12.04
N GLU A 158 -14.46 4.57 11.14
CA GLU A 158 -13.80 3.45 10.48
C GLU A 158 -12.46 3.07 11.13
N GLY A 159 -12.03 3.79 12.18
CA GLY A 159 -10.75 3.59 12.85
C GLY A 159 -9.55 4.02 11.99
N GLU A 160 -9.80 4.82 10.96
CA GLU A 160 -8.77 5.45 10.15
C GLU A 160 -8.34 6.78 10.77
N ARG A 161 -7.17 7.29 10.34
CA ARG A 161 -6.78 8.65 10.69
C ARG A 161 -7.52 9.64 9.80
N SER A 162 -8.43 10.38 10.40
CA SER A 162 -9.12 11.51 9.79
C SER A 162 -8.29 12.79 9.86
N ILE A 163 -8.46 13.61 8.83
CA ILE A 163 -7.74 14.88 8.64
C ILE A 163 -8.78 16.00 8.65
N HIS A 164 -8.62 16.96 9.56
CA HIS A 164 -9.48 18.14 9.69
C HIS A 164 -8.68 19.44 9.54
N GLN A 165 -9.33 20.52 9.12
CA GLN A 165 -8.76 21.87 8.98
C GLN A 165 -9.62 22.87 9.73
#